data_AF-A0A927BZ81-F1
#
_entry.id   AF-A0A927BZ81-F1
#
_cell.length_a   1.000
_cell.length_b   1.000
_cell.length_c   1.000
_cell.angle_alpha   90.00
_cell.angle_beta   90.00
_cell.angle_gamma   90.00
#
_symmetry.space_group_name_H-M   'P 1'
#
loop_
_entity.id
_entity.type
_entity.pdbx_description
1 polymer ?
#
loop_
_entity_poly.entity_id
_entity_poly.type
_entity_poly.pdbx_seq_one_letter_code
_entity_poly.pdbx_strand_id
1 'polypeptide(L)'
;MDQLLRLGLQASWFNDDALGRHLDRLYAADIHQVYSAFQLHVYQHERIPMRVFHGDTTSMSVYGAYTKPSKALQIVEGYSRDRRGAKQIQFGLIGNADGIPLYGDVHDGNTSDKTWNPDVLEKLHAQCATVKLDDFVYVADSAAMSKSTLDAAKSANAYLLTRAPNQLKIVKAALASADAPDAAWSEKVSFVSSKAGAAYRWLAAEAEHEGHALRLIVVDSSALDKKKENTLTRERETECDRLKQVVKEAAQTPFHCQADAEQAAEAFRAEQLPRFHQVDVTVRPQE
;
A
#
# COMPACT_ATOMS: atom_id res chain seq x y z
N MET A 1 -8.12 -48.17 18.19
CA MET A 1 -7.74 -46.75 18.08
C MET A 1 -6.66 -46.41 19.10
N ASP A 2 -6.75 -46.86 20.36
CA ASP A 2 -5.75 -46.58 21.40
C ASP A 2 -4.32 -47.08 21.11
N GLN A 3 -4.14 -48.12 20.27
CA GLN A 3 -2.81 -48.60 19.86
C GLN A 3 -2.07 -47.68 18.87
N LEU A 4 -2.75 -46.68 18.31
CA LEU A 4 -2.18 -45.68 17.38
C LEU A 4 -1.92 -44.34 18.07
N LEU A 5 -2.21 -44.23 19.36
CA LEU A 5 -2.09 -42.99 20.13
C LEU A 5 -0.87 -43.07 21.05
N ARG A 6 -0.19 -41.92 21.23
CA ARG A 6 0.91 -41.80 22.19
C ARG A 6 0.41 -42.17 23.59
N LEU A 7 1.24 -42.92 24.34
CA LEU A 7 0.97 -43.29 25.72
C LEU A 7 0.56 -42.07 26.56
N GLY A 8 -0.57 -42.17 27.27
CA GLY A 8 -1.17 -41.09 28.05
C GLY A 8 -2.29 -40.30 27.34
N LEU A 9 -2.59 -40.59 26.07
CA LEU A 9 -3.72 -40.02 25.34
C LEU A 9 -4.87 -41.02 25.24
N GLN A 10 -6.11 -40.54 25.35
CA GLN A 10 -7.32 -41.37 25.23
C GLN A 10 -7.99 -41.14 23.87
N ALA A 11 -8.48 -42.19 23.22
CA ALA A 11 -9.21 -42.05 21.94
C ALA A 11 -10.42 -41.12 22.03
N SER A 12 -11.08 -41.04 23.19
CA SER A 12 -12.21 -40.13 23.44
C SER A 12 -11.85 -38.65 23.31
N TRP A 13 -10.56 -38.29 23.37
CA TRP A 13 -10.10 -36.91 23.18
C TRP A 13 -10.06 -36.49 21.72
N PHE A 14 -10.10 -37.44 20.77
CA PHE A 14 -10.06 -37.19 19.33
C PHE A 14 -11.44 -37.42 18.71
N ASN A 15 -12.41 -36.59 19.14
CA ASN A 15 -13.76 -36.52 18.56
C ASN A 15 -13.88 -35.31 17.63
N ASP A 16 -14.93 -35.28 16.81
CA ASP A 16 -15.16 -34.20 15.83
C ASP A 16 -15.25 -32.81 16.49
N ASP A 17 -15.74 -32.74 17.73
CA ASP A 17 -15.84 -31.49 18.51
C ASP A 17 -14.52 -31.10 19.18
N ALA A 18 -13.51 -31.97 19.20
CA ALA A 18 -12.27 -31.73 19.92
C ALA A 18 -11.52 -30.55 19.31
N LEU A 19 -11.45 -30.49 17.98
CA LEU A 19 -10.80 -29.37 17.28
C LEU A 19 -11.53 -28.05 17.59
N GLY A 20 -12.86 -28.02 17.46
CA GLY A 20 -13.67 -26.84 17.74
C GLY A 20 -13.46 -26.31 19.17
N ARG A 21 -13.56 -27.19 20.18
CA ARG A 21 -13.32 -26.82 21.58
C ARG A 21 -11.90 -26.33 21.84
N HIS A 22 -10.89 -26.83 21.12
CA HIS A 22 -9.52 -26.31 21.24
C HIS A 22 -9.39 -24.93 20.60
N LEU A 23 -10.03 -24.68 19.46
CA LEU A 23 -10.08 -23.34 18.85
C LEU A 23 -10.80 -22.35 19.75
N ASP A 24 -11.91 -22.74 20.39
CA ASP A 24 -12.62 -21.90 21.36
C ASP A 24 -11.74 -21.55 22.57
N ARG A 25 -10.95 -22.52 23.06
CA ARG A 25 -10.00 -22.28 24.15
C ARG A 25 -8.87 -21.34 23.74
N LEU A 26 -8.36 -21.46 22.51
CA LEU A 26 -7.37 -20.53 21.98
C LEU A 26 -7.95 -19.12 21.82
N TYR A 27 -9.19 -19.00 21.34
CA TYR A 27 -9.89 -17.73 21.25
C TYR A 27 -10.09 -17.10 22.64
N ALA A 28 -10.56 -17.87 23.61
CA ALA A 28 -10.75 -17.40 24.99
C ALA A 28 -9.44 -17.00 25.69
N ALA A 29 -8.30 -17.55 25.24
CA ALA A 29 -6.97 -17.24 25.75
C ALA A 29 -6.28 -16.07 25.01
N ASP A 30 -6.99 -15.37 24.11
CA ASP A 30 -6.43 -14.41 23.17
C ASP A 30 -5.31 -15.05 22.32
N ILE A 31 -5.71 -15.66 21.20
CA ILE A 31 -4.80 -16.35 20.29
C ILE A 31 -3.65 -15.45 19.80
N HIS A 32 -3.86 -14.13 19.70
CA HIS A 32 -2.84 -13.19 19.29
C HIS A 32 -1.74 -13.08 20.34
N GLN A 33 -2.13 -13.01 21.63
CA GLN A 33 -1.19 -13.02 22.74
C GLN A 33 -0.41 -14.34 22.81
N VAL A 34 -1.09 -15.49 22.64
CA VAL A 34 -0.45 -16.82 22.65
C VAL A 34 0.58 -16.93 21.53
N TYR A 35 0.19 -16.55 20.30
CA TYR A 35 1.06 -16.64 19.13
C TYR A 35 2.27 -15.72 19.26
N SER A 36 2.07 -14.45 19.62
CA SER A 36 3.18 -13.51 19.73
C SER A 36 4.12 -13.81 20.88
N ALA A 37 3.62 -14.32 22.02
CA ALA A 37 4.50 -14.77 23.11
C ALA A 37 5.39 -15.94 22.66
N PHE A 38 4.83 -16.89 21.90
CA PHE A 38 5.60 -17.98 21.30
C PHE A 38 6.64 -17.43 20.31
N GLN A 39 6.25 -16.52 19.42
CA GLN A 39 7.20 -15.94 18.45
C GLN A 39 8.31 -15.17 19.15
N LEU A 40 8.01 -14.31 20.13
CA LEU A 40 9.02 -13.62 20.93
C LEU A 40 10.02 -14.58 21.56
N HIS A 41 9.55 -15.73 22.08
CA HIS A 41 10.44 -16.76 22.60
C HIS A 41 11.37 -17.33 21.50
N VAL A 42 10.85 -17.59 20.30
CA VAL A 42 11.65 -18.02 19.14
C VAL A 42 12.70 -16.96 18.77
N TYR A 43 12.32 -15.68 18.72
CA TYR A 43 13.25 -14.58 18.44
C TYR A 43 14.40 -14.53 19.46
N GLN A 44 14.09 -14.69 20.75
CA GLN A 44 15.12 -14.69 21.80
C GLN A 44 16.00 -15.94 21.76
N HIS A 45 15.39 -17.13 21.57
CA HIS A 45 16.10 -18.41 21.55
C HIS A 45 17.08 -18.48 20.37
N GLU A 46 16.59 -18.15 19.17
CA GLU A 46 17.38 -18.15 17.93
C GLU A 46 18.23 -16.88 17.75
N ARG A 47 18.13 -15.92 18.68
CA ARG A 47 18.82 -14.62 18.64
C ARG A 47 18.58 -13.87 17.34
N ILE A 48 17.35 -13.92 16.84
CA ILE A 48 16.92 -13.22 15.63
C ILE A 48 16.87 -11.71 15.94
N PRO A 49 17.48 -10.85 15.10
CA PRO A 49 17.44 -9.42 15.30
C PRO A 49 16.01 -8.85 15.28
N MET A 50 15.64 -8.17 16.36
CA MET A 50 14.37 -7.45 16.51
C MET A 50 14.59 -5.96 16.28
N ARG A 51 14.75 -5.53 15.02
CA ARG A 51 15.07 -4.12 14.70
C ARG A 51 14.06 -3.47 13.78
N VAL A 52 13.63 -4.19 12.75
CA VAL A 52 12.75 -3.68 11.70
C VAL A 52 11.61 -4.67 11.55
N PHE A 53 10.39 -4.16 11.66
CA PHE A 53 9.14 -4.90 11.55
C PHE A 53 8.30 -4.32 10.43
N HIS A 54 7.85 -5.17 9.53
CA HIS A 54 7.01 -4.85 8.39
C HIS A 54 5.58 -5.26 8.69
N GLY A 55 4.66 -4.31 8.74
CA GLY A 55 3.23 -4.53 8.83
C GLY A 55 2.59 -4.49 7.46
N ASP A 56 1.80 -5.50 7.13
CA ASP A 56 0.97 -5.54 5.93
C ASP A 56 -0.39 -6.17 6.25
N THR A 57 -1.41 -5.74 5.52
CA THR A 57 -2.75 -6.32 5.61
C THR A 57 -3.13 -6.99 4.30
N THR A 58 -3.89 -8.07 4.41
CA THR A 58 -4.44 -8.76 3.25
C THR A 58 -5.87 -9.19 3.53
N SER A 59 -6.64 -9.46 2.49
CA SER A 59 -8.03 -9.88 2.60
C SER A 59 -8.24 -11.24 1.95
N MET A 60 -9.05 -12.08 2.59
CA MET A 60 -9.54 -13.32 1.98
C MET A 60 -11.04 -13.18 1.69
N SER A 61 -11.40 -13.29 0.42
CA SER A 61 -12.79 -13.37 0.00
C SER A 61 -13.39 -14.73 0.37
N VAL A 62 -14.63 -14.71 0.86
CA VAL A 62 -15.34 -15.91 1.31
C VAL A 62 -16.73 -16.00 0.68
N TYR A 63 -17.26 -17.22 0.63
CA TYR A 63 -18.54 -17.54 0.02
C TYR A 63 -19.52 -18.01 1.08
N GLY A 64 -20.69 -17.37 1.15
CA GLY A 64 -21.72 -17.75 2.10
C GLY A 64 -22.71 -16.63 2.37
N ALA A 65 -23.88 -17.03 2.89
CA ALA A 65 -24.91 -16.08 3.25
C ALA A 65 -24.55 -15.29 4.52
N TYR A 66 -23.78 -15.87 5.46
CA TYR A 66 -23.37 -15.25 6.72
C TYR A 66 -24.50 -14.46 7.41
N THR A 67 -25.70 -15.05 7.46
CA THR A 67 -26.93 -14.40 7.94
C THR A 67 -26.97 -14.24 9.46
N LYS A 68 -26.10 -14.95 10.17
CA LYS A 68 -25.93 -14.83 11.62
C LYS A 68 -24.69 -13.97 11.88
N PRO A 69 -24.83 -12.70 12.31
CA PRO A 69 -23.68 -11.88 12.64
C PRO A 69 -22.96 -12.48 13.85
N SER A 70 -21.64 -12.62 13.75
CA SER A 70 -20.78 -12.98 14.88
C SER A 70 -20.34 -11.69 15.57
N LYS A 71 -20.33 -11.64 16.90
CA LYS A 71 -19.77 -10.48 17.62
C LYS A 71 -18.24 -10.44 17.57
N ALA A 72 -17.61 -11.58 17.29
CA ALA A 72 -16.16 -11.72 17.28
C ALA A 72 -15.51 -11.29 15.96
N LEU A 73 -16.22 -11.44 14.84
CA LEU A 73 -15.70 -11.13 13.50
C LEU A 73 -16.85 -10.87 12.52
N GLN A 74 -16.88 -9.68 11.94
CA GLN A 74 -17.85 -9.30 10.91
C GLN A 74 -17.34 -9.71 9.52
N ILE A 75 -17.99 -10.71 8.95
CA ILE A 75 -17.79 -11.14 7.56
C ILE A 75 -18.69 -10.28 6.68
N VAL A 76 -18.14 -9.17 6.21
CA VAL A 76 -18.86 -8.13 5.46
C VAL A 76 -18.23 -7.88 4.10
N GLU A 77 -18.98 -7.20 3.24
CA GLU A 77 -18.45 -6.74 1.96
C GLU A 77 -17.35 -5.71 2.21
N GLY A 78 -16.24 -5.87 1.50
CA GLY A 78 -15.14 -4.92 1.55
C GLY A 78 -14.55 -4.69 0.17
N TYR A 79 -13.44 -3.96 0.13
CA TYR A 79 -12.74 -3.69 -1.12
C TYR A 79 -12.02 -4.95 -1.60
N SER A 80 -12.52 -5.56 -2.68
CA SER A 80 -11.86 -6.63 -3.42
C SER A 80 -11.62 -6.19 -4.86
N ARG A 81 -10.37 -6.31 -5.33
CA ARG A 81 -9.99 -5.97 -6.71
C ARG A 81 -10.61 -6.95 -7.72
N ASP A 82 -10.78 -8.20 -7.32
CA ASP A 82 -11.22 -9.28 -8.19
C ASP A 82 -12.74 -9.38 -8.28
N ARG A 83 -13.46 -9.05 -7.20
CA ARG A 83 -14.93 -9.14 -7.16
C ARG A 83 -15.55 -8.10 -6.26
N ARG A 84 -16.20 -7.09 -6.86
CA ARG A 84 -17.04 -6.14 -6.13
C ARG A 84 -18.17 -6.86 -5.39
N GLY A 85 -18.41 -6.47 -4.14
CA GLY A 85 -19.42 -7.09 -3.28
C GLY A 85 -19.03 -8.47 -2.73
N ALA A 86 -17.77 -8.88 -2.85
CA ALA A 86 -17.29 -10.07 -2.15
C ALA A 86 -17.26 -9.81 -0.65
N LYS A 87 -17.88 -10.72 0.11
CA LYS A 87 -17.69 -10.77 1.56
C LYS A 87 -16.29 -11.24 1.85
N GLN A 88 -15.66 -10.66 2.86
CA GLN A 88 -14.28 -10.96 3.18
C GLN A 88 -14.02 -10.87 4.67
N ILE A 89 -12.86 -11.41 5.05
CA ILE A 89 -12.18 -11.13 6.31
C ILE A 89 -10.81 -10.58 5.96
N GLN A 90 -10.23 -9.82 6.89
CA GLN A 90 -8.90 -9.28 6.72
C GLN A 90 -7.93 -9.89 7.74
N PHE A 91 -6.67 -9.97 7.33
CA PHE A 91 -5.56 -10.46 8.11
C PHE A 91 -4.51 -9.36 8.18
N GLY A 92 -4.01 -9.11 9.38
CA GLY A 92 -2.81 -8.33 9.60
C GLY A 92 -1.65 -9.26 9.90
N LEU A 93 -0.47 -8.96 9.36
CA LEU A 93 0.76 -9.66 9.69
C LEU A 93 1.89 -8.66 9.92
N ILE A 94 2.63 -8.87 11.00
CA ILE A 94 3.91 -8.21 11.23
C ILE A 94 5.01 -9.25 11.17
N GLY A 95 6.02 -9.02 10.35
CA GLY A 95 7.23 -9.83 10.31
C GLY A 95 8.51 -9.00 10.28
N ASN A 96 9.66 -9.63 10.50
CA ASN A 96 10.95 -8.97 10.31
C ASN A 96 11.37 -8.94 8.82
N ALA A 97 12.53 -8.37 8.54
CA ALA A 97 13.09 -8.29 7.19
C ALA A 97 13.37 -9.66 6.53
N ASP A 98 13.49 -10.74 7.31
CA ASP A 98 13.71 -12.11 6.82
C ASP A 98 12.37 -12.85 6.56
N GLY A 99 11.23 -12.19 6.79
CA GLY A 99 9.91 -12.80 6.64
C GLY A 99 9.48 -13.69 7.81
N ILE A 100 10.17 -13.60 8.95
CA ILE A 100 9.77 -14.30 10.18
C ILE A 100 8.65 -13.50 10.83
N PRO A 101 7.47 -14.10 11.10
CA PRO A 101 6.35 -13.40 11.70
C PRO A 101 6.54 -13.19 13.20
N LEU A 102 6.08 -12.05 13.71
CA LEU A 102 6.08 -11.71 15.15
C LEU A 102 4.65 -11.58 15.70
N TYR A 103 3.77 -11.00 14.89
CA TYR A 103 2.37 -10.75 15.26
C TYR A 103 1.48 -11.04 14.06
N GLY A 104 0.28 -11.54 14.31
CA GLY A 104 -0.73 -11.67 13.28
C GLY A 104 -2.13 -11.61 13.89
N ASP A 105 -3.05 -10.97 13.18
CA ASP A 105 -4.43 -10.87 13.59
C ASP A 105 -5.44 -11.04 12.45
N VAL A 106 -6.71 -11.20 12.86
CA VAL A 106 -7.85 -11.32 11.96
C VAL A 106 -8.86 -10.27 12.40
N HIS A 107 -9.33 -9.47 11.45
CA HIS A 107 -10.24 -8.37 11.71
C HIS A 107 -11.34 -8.31 10.65
N ASP A 108 -12.36 -7.49 10.96
CA ASP A 108 -13.57 -7.35 10.15
C ASP A 108 -13.22 -7.04 8.69
N GLY A 109 -14.03 -7.56 7.76
CA GLY A 109 -13.77 -7.50 6.32
C GLY A 109 -13.62 -6.10 5.72
N ASN A 110 -14.03 -5.06 6.45
CA ASN A 110 -13.99 -3.66 6.06
C ASN A 110 -13.09 -2.80 6.97
N THR A 111 -12.23 -3.42 7.78
CA THR A 111 -11.26 -2.68 8.60
C THR A 111 -10.32 -1.89 7.68
N SER A 112 -9.96 -0.68 8.10
CA SER A 112 -9.06 0.17 7.33
C SER A 112 -7.64 0.06 7.88
N ASP A 113 -6.64 0.07 7.01
CA ASP A 113 -5.24 0.12 7.43
C ASP A 113 -4.92 1.36 8.30
N LYS A 114 -5.68 2.45 8.13
CA LYS A 114 -5.55 3.66 8.95
C LYS A 114 -5.96 3.46 10.41
N THR A 115 -6.82 2.47 10.68
CA THR A 115 -7.22 2.07 12.04
C THR A 115 -6.38 0.90 12.53
N TRP A 116 -5.99 -0.02 11.64
CA TRP A 116 -5.18 -1.19 12.02
C TRP A 116 -3.75 -0.83 12.44
N ASN A 117 -3.05 0.04 11.69
CA ASN A 117 -1.67 0.43 12.01
C ASN A 117 -1.45 0.98 13.44
N PRO A 118 -2.24 1.95 13.94
CA PRO A 118 -2.05 2.45 15.30
C PRO A 118 -2.34 1.38 16.37
N ASP A 119 -3.41 0.59 16.20
CA ASP A 119 -3.78 -0.49 17.13
C ASP A 119 -2.66 -1.54 17.23
N VAL A 120 -2.07 -1.87 16.08
CA VAL A 120 -0.98 -2.84 16.01
C VAL A 120 0.31 -2.31 16.63
N LEU A 121 0.64 -1.03 16.43
CA LEU A 121 1.80 -0.41 17.08
C LEU A 121 1.69 -0.47 18.62
N GLU A 122 0.50 -0.24 19.18
CA GLU A 122 0.27 -0.33 20.62
C GLU A 122 0.48 -1.77 21.13
N LYS A 123 -0.09 -2.76 20.44
CA LYS A 123 0.08 -4.18 20.78
C LYS A 123 1.55 -4.61 20.66
N LEU A 124 2.21 -4.20 19.60
CA LEU A 124 3.63 -4.52 19.36
C LEU A 124 4.51 -3.89 20.44
N HIS A 125 4.25 -2.64 20.82
CA HIS A 125 4.96 -1.99 21.93
C HIS A 125 4.81 -2.75 23.24
N ALA A 126 3.58 -3.13 23.61
CA ALA A 126 3.32 -3.91 24.82
C ALA A 126 4.06 -5.26 24.82
N GLN A 127 4.12 -5.92 23.66
CA GLN A 127 4.84 -7.18 23.48
C GLN A 127 6.36 -7.00 23.54
N CYS A 128 6.90 -6.02 22.83
CA CYS A 128 8.33 -5.68 22.81
C CYS A 128 8.84 -5.24 24.19
N ALA A 129 8.01 -4.57 24.99
CA ALA A 129 8.34 -4.22 26.36
C ALA A 129 8.63 -5.45 27.24
N THR A 130 7.98 -6.60 26.99
CA THR A 130 8.24 -7.84 27.75
C THR A 130 9.66 -8.38 27.54
N VAL A 131 10.29 -8.05 26.42
CA VAL A 131 11.65 -8.47 26.06
C VAL A 131 12.67 -7.33 26.17
N LYS A 132 12.27 -6.19 26.76
CA LYS A 132 13.10 -4.98 26.93
C LYS A 132 13.70 -4.47 25.62
N LEU A 133 12.89 -4.49 24.56
CA LEU A 133 13.26 -3.83 23.31
C LEU A 133 12.87 -2.35 23.41
N ASP A 134 13.89 -1.49 23.51
CA ASP A 134 13.70 -0.06 23.80
C ASP A 134 13.24 0.75 22.57
N ASP A 135 13.68 0.36 21.37
CA ASP A 135 13.28 0.97 20.10
C ASP A 135 13.21 -0.06 18.96
N PHE A 136 12.39 0.24 17.96
CA PHE A 136 12.29 -0.53 16.72
C PHE A 136 11.80 0.35 15.57
N VAL A 137 12.01 -0.13 14.34
CA VAL A 137 11.47 0.49 13.13
C VAL A 137 10.23 -0.26 12.71
N TYR A 138 9.11 0.44 12.58
CA TYR A 138 7.88 -0.08 12.00
C TYR A 138 7.75 0.43 10.56
N VAL A 139 7.65 -0.49 9.62
CA VAL A 139 7.53 -0.24 8.19
C VAL A 139 6.13 -0.62 7.75
N ALA A 140 5.41 0.33 7.16
CA ALA A 140 4.07 0.08 6.65
C ALA A 140 3.81 0.91 5.39
N ASP A 141 2.74 0.57 4.69
CA ASP A 141 2.32 1.25 3.47
C ASP A 141 1.88 2.70 3.74
N SER A 142 1.45 3.42 2.70
CA SER A 142 1.06 4.83 2.83
C SER A 142 -0.16 5.09 3.71
N ALA A 143 -0.97 4.09 4.04
CA ALA A 143 -2.09 4.25 4.95
C ALA A 143 -1.63 4.49 6.40
N ALA A 144 -0.41 4.06 6.75
CA ALA A 144 0.24 4.37 8.01
C ALA A 144 0.63 5.86 8.14
N MET A 145 0.56 6.65 7.06
CA MET A 145 0.74 8.11 7.12
C MET A 145 -0.55 8.79 7.61
N SER A 146 -0.92 8.51 8.87
CA SER A 146 -2.06 9.10 9.58
C SER A 146 -1.61 9.68 10.92
N LYS A 147 -2.32 10.71 11.41
CA LYS A 147 -2.05 11.30 12.72
C LYS A 147 -2.04 10.25 13.84
N SER A 148 -3.04 9.34 13.86
CA SER A 148 -3.14 8.29 14.86
C SER A 148 -1.92 7.35 14.86
N THR A 149 -1.41 6.99 13.69
CA THR A 149 -0.22 6.13 13.58
C THR A 149 1.03 6.87 14.02
N LEU A 150 1.16 8.16 13.70
CA LEU A 150 2.27 9.00 14.16
C LEU A 150 2.27 9.14 15.69
N ASP A 151 1.09 9.40 16.28
CA ASP A 151 0.91 9.47 17.74
C ASP A 151 1.25 8.13 18.41
N ALA A 152 0.79 7.01 17.85
CA ALA A 152 1.08 5.67 18.35
C ALA A 152 2.58 5.33 18.27
N ALA A 153 3.23 5.61 17.13
CA ALA A 153 4.66 5.36 16.96
C ALA A 153 5.50 6.16 17.97
N LYS A 154 5.17 7.45 18.16
CA LYS A 154 5.84 8.30 19.16
C LYS A 154 5.64 7.77 20.58
N SER A 155 4.41 7.36 20.92
CA SER A 155 4.10 6.81 22.25
C SER A 155 4.82 5.48 22.50
N ALA A 156 5.00 4.68 21.45
CA ALA A 156 5.70 3.40 21.48
C ALA A 156 7.24 3.52 21.46
N ASN A 157 7.79 4.75 21.39
CA ASN A 157 9.20 5.00 21.12
C ASN A 157 9.72 4.27 19.86
N ALA A 158 8.88 4.18 18.83
CA ALA A 158 9.17 3.50 17.58
C ALA A 158 9.46 4.49 16.44
N TYR A 159 10.36 4.11 15.53
CA TYR A 159 10.57 4.83 14.29
C TYR A 159 9.59 4.35 13.23
N LEU A 160 8.74 5.23 12.71
CA LEU A 160 7.84 4.91 11.61
C LEU A 160 8.50 5.18 10.25
N LEU A 161 8.56 4.17 9.39
CA LEU A 161 8.93 4.29 7.99
C LEU A 161 7.70 4.00 7.12
N THR A 162 7.13 5.04 6.54
CA THR A 162 5.95 4.94 5.66
C THR A 162 6.12 5.82 4.43
N ARG A 163 5.41 5.48 3.34
CA ARG A 163 5.34 6.31 2.15
C ARG A 163 4.36 7.47 2.37
N ALA A 164 4.86 8.70 2.32
CA ALA A 164 3.99 9.88 2.38
C ALA A 164 3.15 10.04 1.08
N PRO A 165 1.82 10.24 1.16
CA PRO A 165 0.98 10.47 -0.01
C PRO A 165 1.31 11.76 -0.77
N ASN A 166 1.36 11.69 -2.11
CA ASN A 166 1.71 12.82 -2.98
C ASN A 166 0.76 14.04 -2.85
N GLN A 167 -0.44 13.84 -2.30
CA GLN A 167 -1.40 14.93 -2.11
C GLN A 167 -1.00 15.88 -0.97
N LEU A 168 -0.16 15.43 -0.02
CA LEU A 168 0.23 16.22 1.14
C LEU A 168 1.08 17.44 0.73
N LYS A 169 0.83 18.58 1.39
CA LYS A 169 1.57 19.83 1.13
C LYS A 169 3.08 19.67 1.37
N ILE A 170 3.46 18.97 2.44
CA ILE A 170 4.86 18.69 2.78
C ILE A 170 5.57 17.89 1.68
N VAL A 171 4.86 16.95 1.04
CA VAL A 171 5.41 16.11 -0.03
C VAL A 171 5.59 16.94 -1.29
N LYS A 172 4.59 17.77 -1.64
CA LYS A 172 4.70 18.69 -2.78
C LYS A 172 5.86 19.67 -2.61
N ALA A 173 6.06 20.20 -1.41
CA ALA A 173 7.17 21.09 -1.10
C ALA A 173 8.52 20.36 -1.22
N ALA A 174 8.64 19.13 -0.69
CA ALA A 174 9.85 18.33 -0.80
C ALA A 174 10.17 17.97 -2.26
N LEU A 175 9.16 17.63 -3.07
CA LEU A 175 9.34 17.37 -4.50
C LEU A 175 9.76 18.65 -5.25
N ALA A 176 9.13 19.79 -4.98
CA ALA A 176 9.53 21.06 -5.59
C ALA A 176 10.97 21.46 -5.24
N SER A 177 11.42 21.19 -4.01
CA SER A 177 12.81 21.38 -3.61
C SER A 177 13.76 20.41 -4.32
N ALA A 178 13.29 19.21 -4.66
CA ALA A 178 14.08 18.20 -5.37
C ALA A 178 14.23 18.53 -6.87
N ASP A 179 13.28 19.27 -7.43
CA ASP A 179 13.28 19.78 -8.82
C ASP A 179 14.11 21.07 -9.00
N ALA A 180 14.57 21.69 -7.90
CA ALA A 180 15.38 22.89 -7.97
C ALA A 180 16.74 22.61 -8.67
N PRO A 181 17.26 23.52 -9.51
CA PRO A 181 18.53 23.33 -10.23
C PRO A 181 19.74 23.05 -9.32
N ASP A 182 19.71 23.59 -8.10
CA ASP A 182 20.74 23.50 -7.07
C ASP A 182 20.41 22.50 -5.96
N ALA A 183 19.44 21.61 -6.18
CA ALA A 183 19.05 20.59 -5.21
C ALA A 183 20.25 19.72 -4.80
N ALA A 184 20.51 19.68 -3.49
CA ALA A 184 21.63 18.95 -2.88
C ALA A 184 21.34 17.43 -2.77
N TRP A 185 21.25 16.77 -3.92
CA TRP A 185 21.12 15.33 -4.00
C TRP A 185 22.36 14.61 -3.46
N SER A 186 22.17 13.42 -2.87
CA SER A 186 23.26 12.50 -2.59
C SER A 186 23.98 12.06 -3.87
N GLU A 187 25.18 11.50 -3.70
CA GLU A 187 25.80 10.72 -4.77
C GLU A 187 24.90 9.56 -5.21
N LYS A 188 25.03 9.16 -6.47
CA LYS A 188 24.30 8.00 -7.01
C LYS A 188 24.94 6.71 -6.52
N VAL A 189 24.12 5.82 -5.96
CA VAL A 189 24.53 4.52 -5.41
C VAL A 189 23.78 3.40 -6.13
N SER A 190 24.47 2.28 -6.40
CA SER A 190 23.85 1.03 -6.83
C SER A 190 23.98 -0.01 -5.73
N PHE A 191 22.90 -0.71 -5.43
CA PHE A 191 22.88 -1.82 -4.46
C PHE A 191 23.11 -3.18 -5.12
N VAL A 192 23.19 -3.23 -6.45
CA VAL A 192 23.46 -4.45 -7.21
C VAL A 192 24.78 -4.29 -7.95
N SER A 193 25.60 -5.34 -7.93
CA SER A 193 26.91 -5.38 -8.59
C SER A 193 26.83 -5.44 -10.13
N SER A 194 25.64 -5.71 -10.68
CA SER A 194 25.45 -5.81 -12.13
C SER A 194 25.33 -4.42 -12.76
N LYS A 195 25.84 -4.28 -13.99
CA LYS A 195 25.70 -3.05 -14.80
C LYS A 195 24.24 -2.70 -15.14
N ALA A 196 23.31 -3.63 -14.93
CA ALA A 196 21.87 -3.43 -15.11
C ALA A 196 21.15 -3.04 -13.82
N GLY A 197 21.87 -2.88 -12.70
CA GLY A 197 21.32 -2.44 -11.44
C GLY A 197 20.74 -1.02 -11.52
N ALA A 198 19.62 -0.81 -10.84
CA ALA A 198 19.07 0.52 -10.67
C ALA A 198 20.05 1.37 -9.83
N ALA A 199 20.27 2.60 -10.26
CA ALA A 199 20.99 3.61 -9.50
C ALA A 199 19.98 4.46 -8.74
N TYR A 200 20.31 4.80 -7.50
CA TYR A 200 19.48 5.58 -6.60
C TYR A 200 20.26 6.80 -6.12
N ARG A 201 19.57 7.90 -5.91
CA ARG A 201 20.04 9.04 -5.11
C ARG A 201 18.88 9.55 -4.29
N TRP A 202 19.16 10.26 -3.22
CA TRP A 202 18.13 10.80 -2.35
C TRP A 202 18.43 12.21 -1.90
N LEU A 203 17.37 12.93 -1.56
CA LEU A 203 17.40 14.23 -0.91
C LEU A 203 16.57 14.13 0.36
N ALA A 204 17.10 14.66 1.46
CA ALA A 204 16.38 14.72 2.72
C ALA A 204 15.81 16.13 2.91
N ALA A 205 14.56 16.20 3.35
CA ALA A 205 13.91 17.45 3.73
C ALA A 205 13.27 17.27 5.11
N GLU A 206 13.39 18.28 5.96
CA GLU A 206 12.66 18.35 7.21
C GLU A 206 11.27 18.92 6.96
N ALA A 207 10.26 18.37 7.65
CA ALA A 207 8.90 18.85 7.57
C ALA A 207 8.19 18.67 8.91
N GLU A 208 7.14 19.44 9.14
CA GLU A 208 6.22 19.21 10.24
C GLU A 208 4.84 18.83 9.68
N HIS A 209 4.23 17.80 10.26
CA HIS A 209 2.89 17.38 9.89
C HIS A 209 2.15 16.81 11.09
N GLU A 210 0.92 17.28 11.30
CA GLU A 210 0.06 16.85 12.41
C GLU A 210 0.74 16.97 13.80
N GLY A 211 1.65 17.93 13.97
CA GLY A 211 2.40 18.16 15.21
C GLY A 211 3.63 17.25 15.41
N HIS A 212 4.04 16.51 14.37
CA HIS A 212 5.22 15.65 14.37
C HIS A 212 6.30 16.20 13.45
N ALA A 213 7.54 16.23 13.94
CA ALA A 213 8.71 16.50 13.13
C ALA A 213 9.04 15.26 12.30
N LEU A 214 9.11 15.42 10.99
CA LEU A 214 9.30 14.36 10.02
C LEU A 214 10.57 14.61 9.20
N ARG A 215 11.24 13.52 8.86
CA ARG A 215 12.30 13.51 7.85
C ARG A 215 11.76 12.87 6.58
N LEU A 216 11.51 13.68 5.57
CA LEU A 216 11.13 13.20 4.24
C LEU A 216 12.38 12.83 3.45
N ILE A 217 12.37 11.66 2.83
CA ILE A 217 13.43 11.21 1.92
C ILE A 217 12.81 11.11 0.52
N VAL A 218 13.19 12.05 -0.35
CA VAL A 218 12.84 11.97 -1.78
C VAL A 218 13.86 11.05 -2.43
N VAL A 219 13.38 9.99 -3.10
CA VAL A 219 14.23 8.99 -3.75
C VAL A 219 14.06 9.08 -5.25
N ASP A 220 15.17 9.30 -5.95
CA ASP A 220 15.27 9.16 -7.40
C ASP A 220 15.82 7.77 -7.74
N SER A 221 15.21 7.11 -8.72
CA SER A 221 15.56 5.75 -9.14
C SER A 221 15.62 5.69 -10.66
N SER A 222 16.79 5.35 -11.20
CA SER A 222 16.98 5.26 -12.66
C SER A 222 16.05 4.23 -13.33
N ALA A 223 15.66 3.18 -12.60
CA ALA A 223 14.73 2.18 -13.10
C ALA A 223 13.28 2.70 -13.16
N LEU A 224 12.84 3.42 -12.13
CA LEU A 224 11.51 4.04 -12.12
C LEU A 224 11.42 5.17 -13.14
N ASP A 225 12.48 5.95 -13.28
CA ASP A 225 12.59 7.03 -14.26
C ASP A 225 12.43 6.49 -15.69
N LYS A 226 13.22 5.49 -16.06
CA LYS A 226 13.10 4.80 -17.37
C LYS A 226 11.71 4.21 -17.61
N LYS A 227 11.10 3.63 -16.56
CA LYS A 227 9.73 3.10 -16.65
C LYS A 227 8.71 4.22 -16.89
N LYS A 228 8.88 5.37 -16.25
CA LYS A 228 8.04 6.55 -16.42
C LYS A 228 8.20 7.13 -17.82
N GLU A 229 9.43 7.26 -18.32
CA GLU A 229 9.74 7.70 -19.69
C GLU A 229 9.04 6.82 -20.72
N ASN A 230 9.18 5.49 -20.63
CA ASN A 230 8.48 4.56 -21.53
C ASN A 230 6.96 4.72 -21.47
N THR A 231 6.40 4.95 -20.29
CA THR A 231 4.96 5.16 -20.11
C THR A 231 4.51 6.44 -20.80
N LEU A 232 5.24 7.55 -20.62
CA LEU A 232 4.94 8.84 -21.24
C LEU A 232 5.09 8.79 -22.77
N THR A 233 6.12 8.10 -23.27
CA THR A 233 6.31 7.91 -24.72
C THR A 233 5.12 7.16 -25.33
N ARG A 234 4.68 6.08 -24.69
CA ARG A 234 3.50 5.32 -25.14
C ARG A 234 2.21 6.13 -25.07
N GLU A 235 2.00 6.90 -23.99
CA GLU A 235 0.85 7.80 -23.86
C GLU A 235 0.84 8.85 -24.98
N ARG A 236 1.99 9.46 -25.27
CA ARG A 236 2.16 10.42 -26.36
C ARG A 236 1.86 9.81 -27.73
N GLU A 237 2.37 8.61 -28.02
CA GLU A 237 2.11 7.90 -29.29
C GLU A 237 0.64 7.55 -29.45
N THR A 238 0.02 7.02 -28.38
CA THR A 238 -1.41 6.67 -28.37
C THR A 238 -2.29 7.91 -28.59
N GLU A 239 -1.96 9.03 -27.94
CA GLU A 239 -2.66 10.30 -28.15
C GLU A 239 -2.49 10.79 -29.59
N CYS A 240 -1.29 10.68 -30.17
CA CYS A 240 -1.01 11.06 -31.56
C CYS A 240 -1.88 10.28 -32.55
N ASP A 241 -1.94 8.95 -32.40
CA ASP A 241 -2.71 8.09 -33.29
C ASP A 241 -4.22 8.33 -33.16
N ARG A 242 -4.71 8.55 -31.94
CA ARG A 242 -6.10 8.97 -31.68
C ARG A 242 -6.40 10.30 -32.36
N LEU A 243 -5.54 11.31 -32.19
CA LEU A 243 -5.72 12.63 -32.81
C LEU A 243 -5.68 12.56 -34.33
N LYS A 244 -4.78 11.78 -34.93
CA LYS A 244 -4.74 11.57 -36.39
C LYS A 244 -6.07 11.02 -36.92
N GLN A 245 -6.66 10.05 -36.22
CA GLN A 245 -7.95 9.47 -36.61
C GLN A 245 -9.07 10.51 -36.51
N VAL A 246 -9.16 11.23 -35.39
CA VAL A 246 -10.21 12.22 -35.15
C VAL A 246 -10.06 13.44 -36.07
N VAL A 247 -8.84 13.91 -36.34
CA VAL A 247 -8.57 14.97 -37.33
C VAL A 247 -8.95 14.52 -38.74
N LYS A 248 -8.67 13.28 -39.11
CA LYS A 248 -9.05 12.73 -40.41
C LYS A 248 -10.57 12.70 -40.59
N GLU A 249 -11.31 12.27 -39.57
CA GLU A 249 -12.78 12.25 -39.59
C GLU A 249 -13.35 13.68 -39.67
N ALA A 250 -12.83 14.61 -38.86
CA ALA A 250 -13.25 16.00 -38.88
C ALA A 250 -12.96 16.69 -40.22
N ALA A 251 -11.80 16.45 -40.82
CA ALA A 251 -11.42 17.01 -42.13
C ALA A 251 -12.27 16.48 -43.30
N GLN A 252 -12.94 15.34 -43.13
CA GLN A 252 -13.83 14.75 -44.14
C GLN A 252 -15.28 15.24 -44.02
N THR A 253 -15.61 16.04 -43.00
CA THR A 253 -16.96 16.54 -42.79
C THR A 253 -17.18 17.81 -43.61
N PRO A 254 -18.04 17.79 -44.65
CA PRO A 254 -18.39 19.00 -45.39
C PRO A 254 -19.36 19.85 -44.57
N PHE A 255 -19.26 21.17 -44.70
CA PHE A 255 -20.15 22.13 -44.05
C PHE A 255 -20.89 22.95 -45.11
N HIS A 256 -22.14 23.30 -44.83
CA HIS A 256 -22.99 24.03 -45.78
C HIS A 256 -22.59 25.50 -45.93
N CYS A 257 -21.98 26.09 -44.90
CA CYS A 257 -21.44 27.44 -44.93
C CYS A 257 -20.18 27.59 -44.08
N GLN A 258 -19.46 28.69 -44.28
CA GLN A 258 -18.24 29.00 -43.52
C GLN A 258 -18.51 29.14 -42.01
N ALA A 259 -19.64 29.72 -41.62
CA ALA A 259 -19.98 29.91 -40.20
C ALA A 259 -20.14 28.56 -39.47
N ASP A 260 -20.76 27.57 -40.11
CA ASP A 260 -20.90 26.22 -39.55
C ASP A 260 -19.53 25.53 -39.38
N ALA A 261 -18.62 25.70 -40.35
CA ALA A 261 -17.27 25.16 -40.30
C ALA A 261 -16.42 25.81 -39.19
N GLU A 262 -16.56 27.13 -38.99
CA GLU A 262 -15.88 27.86 -37.92
C GLU A 262 -16.39 27.42 -36.54
N GLN A 263 -17.71 27.26 -36.37
CA GLN A 263 -18.30 26.77 -35.13
C GLN A 263 -17.84 25.33 -34.82
N ALA A 264 -17.80 24.45 -35.81
CA ALA A 264 -17.29 23.09 -35.65
C ALA A 264 -15.79 23.07 -35.30
N ALA A 265 -14.98 23.96 -35.89
CA ALA A 265 -13.57 24.09 -35.57
C ALA A 265 -13.33 24.54 -34.12
N GLU A 266 -14.16 25.45 -33.60
CA GLU A 266 -14.12 25.84 -32.18
C GLU A 266 -14.53 24.70 -31.24
N ALA A 267 -15.62 24.01 -31.55
CA ALA A 267 -16.07 22.85 -30.77
C ALA A 267 -15.00 21.76 -30.72
N PHE A 268 -14.36 21.48 -31.85
CA PHE A 268 -13.27 20.51 -31.94
C PHE A 268 -12.07 20.90 -31.05
N ARG A 269 -11.65 22.16 -31.06
CA ARG A 269 -10.57 22.65 -30.20
C ARG A 269 -10.90 22.48 -28.72
N ALA A 270 -12.14 22.78 -28.32
CA ALA A 270 -12.59 22.66 -26.94
C ALA A 270 -12.71 21.19 -26.48
N GLU A 271 -13.05 20.27 -27.39
CA GLU A 271 -13.22 18.86 -27.06
C GLU A 271 -11.89 18.11 -26.90
N GLN A 272 -10.91 18.36 -27.78
CA GLN A 272 -9.75 17.48 -27.88
C GLN A 272 -8.67 17.69 -26.82
N LEU A 273 -8.53 18.92 -26.29
CA LEU A 273 -7.56 19.35 -25.25
C LEU A 273 -6.39 18.37 -24.99
N PRO A 274 -5.53 18.15 -26.00
CA PRO A 274 -4.48 17.15 -25.93
C PRO A 274 -3.40 17.52 -24.91
N ARG A 275 -2.82 16.52 -24.27
CA ARG A 275 -1.81 16.70 -23.22
C ARG A 275 -0.40 16.83 -23.77
N PHE A 276 -0.08 16.14 -24.87
CA PHE A 276 1.29 16.04 -25.40
C PHE A 276 1.47 16.68 -26.77
N HIS A 277 0.39 16.95 -27.48
CA HIS A 277 0.40 17.49 -28.84
C HIS A 277 -0.32 18.82 -28.91
N GLN A 278 -0.11 19.56 -30.00
CA GLN A 278 -0.89 20.73 -30.35
C GLN A 278 -1.67 20.42 -31.64
N VAL A 279 -2.93 20.87 -31.70
CA VAL A 279 -3.77 20.69 -32.88
C VAL A 279 -4.22 22.06 -33.38
N ASP A 280 -3.74 22.43 -34.57
CA ASP A 280 -4.13 23.65 -35.25
C ASP A 280 -5.23 23.34 -36.28
N VAL A 281 -6.33 24.09 -36.22
CA VAL A 281 -7.51 23.89 -37.08
C VAL A 281 -7.74 25.12 -37.94
N THR A 282 -7.73 24.95 -39.26
CA THR A 282 -7.97 26.01 -40.24
C THR A 282 -9.16 25.65 -41.13
N VAL A 283 -10.11 26.56 -41.28
CA VAL A 283 -11.23 26.43 -42.23
C VAL A 283 -10.76 26.91 -43.61
N ARG A 284 -11.05 26.15 -44.67
CA ARG A 284 -10.75 26.52 -46.05
C ARG A 284 -12.00 26.36 -46.92
N PRO A 285 -12.25 27.27 -47.87
CA PRO A 285 -13.31 27.07 -48.86
C PRO A 285 -12.98 25.85 -49.72
N GLN A 286 -14.00 25.04 -50.00
CA GLN A 286 -13.92 23.93 -50.95
C GLN A 286 -14.38 24.45 -52.32
N GLU A 287 -13.49 24.46 -53.30
CA GLU A 287 -13.79 24.80 -54.70
C GLU A 287 -14.64 23.72 -55.40
#